data_AF-A0A527X6H7-F1
#
_entry.id   AF-A0A527X6H7-F1
#
_cell.length_a   1.000
_cell.length_b   1.000
_cell.length_c   1.000
_cell.angle_alpha   90.00
_cell.angle_beta   90.00
_cell.angle_gamma   90.00
#
_symmetry.space_group_name_H-M   'P 1'
#
loop_
_entity.id
_entity.type
_entity.pdbx_description
1 polymer ?
#
loop_
_entity_poly.entity_id
_entity_poly.type
_entity_poly.pdbx_seq_one_letter_code
_entity_poly.pdbx_strand_id
1 'polypeptide(L)'
;MAVQNCEEALGERFALALQSWFACQPSPGPRRRVEIDGRLHAWEFLVSPHGSLLKTDAFDHCRSHDLIGCQGIEWDIAGARVEHDLSAAELSKLVVCIETSIDRDLVDYFEPCYLAFQLGLWTIARQSADDEDRMRSTRAVERYKTGLVRLLGF
;
A
#
# COMPACT_ATOMS: atom_id res chain seq x y z
N MET A 1 -8.75 10.61 0.86
CA MET A 1 -7.79 10.11 -0.15
C MET A 1 -8.26 8.77 -0.73
N ALA A 2 -8.30 7.67 0.01
CA ALA A 2 -8.57 6.34 -0.58
C ALA A 2 -9.86 6.25 -1.42
N VAL A 3 -10.99 6.75 -0.89
CA VAL A 3 -12.27 6.80 -1.61
C VAL A 3 -12.18 7.67 -2.87
N GLN A 4 -11.54 8.84 -2.79
CA GLN A 4 -11.35 9.74 -3.92
C GLN A 4 -10.54 9.10 -5.05
N ASN A 5 -9.37 8.52 -4.72
CA ASN A 5 -8.53 7.86 -5.72
C ASN A 5 -9.23 6.63 -6.35
N CYS A 6 -10.03 5.91 -5.56
CA CYS A 6 -10.88 4.83 -6.06
C CYS A 6 -11.93 5.36 -7.04
N GLU A 7 -12.63 6.45 -6.70
CA GLU A 7 -13.64 7.06 -7.56
C GLU A 7 -13.05 7.53 -8.89
N GLU A 8 -11.92 8.24 -8.86
CA GLU A 8 -11.27 8.76 -10.07
C GLU A 8 -10.82 7.64 -11.02
N ALA A 9 -10.40 6.49 -10.48
CA ALA A 9 -9.86 5.40 -11.27
C ALA A 9 -10.87 4.31 -11.66
N LEU A 10 -11.89 4.07 -10.82
CA LEU A 10 -12.85 2.96 -10.94
C LEU A 10 -14.32 3.42 -11.04
N GLY A 11 -14.61 4.67 -10.71
CA GLY A 11 -15.96 5.25 -10.73
C GLY A 11 -16.73 5.11 -9.41
N GLU A 12 -17.85 5.84 -9.34
CA GLU A 12 -18.68 6.03 -8.15
C GLU A 12 -19.12 4.71 -7.49
N ARG A 13 -19.46 3.68 -8.27
CA ARG A 13 -19.88 2.38 -7.74
C ARG A 13 -18.82 1.75 -6.82
N PHE A 14 -17.54 1.81 -7.22
CA PHE A 14 -16.44 1.24 -6.43
C PHE A 14 -16.09 2.13 -5.25
N ALA A 15 -16.21 3.45 -5.40
CA ALA A 15 -16.03 4.40 -4.31
C ALA A 15 -17.06 4.18 -3.19
N LEU A 16 -18.33 4.00 -3.54
CA LEU A 16 -19.40 3.67 -2.60
C LEU A 16 -19.19 2.31 -1.92
N ALA A 17 -18.72 1.30 -2.66
CA ALA A 17 -18.38 0.01 -2.10
C ALA A 17 -17.23 0.11 -1.08
N LEU A 18 -16.17 0.86 -1.41
CA LEU A 18 -15.05 1.09 -0.52
C LEU A 18 -15.45 1.91 0.72
N GLN A 19 -16.30 2.92 0.55
CA GLN A 19 -16.85 3.69 1.66
C GLN A 19 -17.69 2.82 2.61
N SER A 20 -18.55 1.95 2.04
CA SER A 20 -19.34 0.99 2.82
C SER A 20 -18.45 0.01 3.55
N TRP A 21 -17.40 -0.48 2.90
CA TRP A 21 -16.40 -1.36 3.52
C TRP A 21 -15.76 -0.69 4.75
N PHE A 22 -15.32 0.57 4.64
CA PHE A 22 -14.76 1.32 5.77
C PHE A 22 -15.78 1.54 6.89
N ALA A 23 -17.04 1.80 6.56
CA ALA A 23 -18.10 2.00 7.56
C ALA A 23 -18.38 0.72 8.38
N CYS A 24 -18.08 -0.45 7.84
CA CYS A 24 -18.17 -1.74 8.54
C CYS A 24 -16.92 -2.09 9.36
N GLN A 25 -15.82 -1.36 9.21
CA GLN A 25 -14.60 -1.62 9.99
C GLN A 25 -14.68 -0.96 11.36
N PRO A 26 -14.06 -1.57 12.39
CA PRO A 26 -13.87 -0.88 13.66
C PRO A 26 -13.04 0.40 13.44
N SER A 27 -13.42 1.48 14.13
CA SER A 27 -12.63 2.71 14.09
C SER A 27 -11.22 2.40 14.62
N PRO A 28 -10.15 2.74 13.88
CA PRO A 28 -8.80 2.52 14.36
C PRO A 28 -8.58 3.26 15.68
N GLY A 29 -8.23 2.54 16.74
CA GLY A 29 -7.91 3.14 18.04
C GLY A 29 -6.67 4.06 17.97
N PRO A 30 -6.31 4.77 19.06
CA PRO A 30 -5.10 5.57 19.12
C PRO A 30 -3.86 4.73 18.84
N ARG A 31 -2.96 5.21 17.98
CA ARG A 31 -1.81 4.43 17.50
C ARG A 31 -0.49 5.10 17.79
N ARG A 32 0.51 4.29 18.16
CA ARG A 32 1.90 4.72 18.16
C ARG A 32 2.30 5.00 16.72
N ARG A 33 2.50 6.28 16.39
CA ARG A 33 3.06 6.66 15.10
C ARG A 33 4.57 6.42 15.12
N VAL A 34 5.08 5.89 14.03
CA VAL A 34 6.50 5.69 13.77
C VAL A 34 6.89 6.43 12.50
N GLU A 35 8.17 6.70 12.33
CA GLU A 35 8.72 7.09 11.04
C GLU A 35 8.68 5.85 10.15
N ILE A 36 7.56 5.68 9.46
CA ILE A 36 7.37 4.58 8.51
C ILE A 36 8.33 4.75 7.34
N ASP A 37 8.57 3.62 6.69
CA ASP A 37 9.19 3.61 5.39
C ASP A 37 8.22 4.12 4.31
N GLY A 38 6.94 3.78 4.34
CA GLY A 38 5.94 4.35 3.44
C GLY A 38 5.95 3.83 2.01
N ARG A 39 7.01 3.15 1.53
CA ARG A 39 7.10 2.55 0.19
C ARG A 39 7.79 1.20 0.23
N LEU A 40 7.08 0.10 -0.02
CA LEU A 40 7.71 -1.23 0.01
C LEU A 40 7.77 -1.88 -1.37
N HIS A 41 8.09 -1.10 -2.41
CA HIS A 41 8.06 -1.64 -3.76
C HIS A 41 9.05 -2.78 -3.92
N ALA A 42 8.63 -3.87 -4.60
CA ALA A 42 9.46 -5.06 -4.72
C ALA A 42 10.84 -4.79 -5.38
N TRP A 43 10.92 -3.79 -6.27
CA TRP A 43 12.17 -3.40 -6.94
C TRP A 43 13.14 -2.62 -6.04
N GLU A 44 12.72 -2.18 -4.85
CA GLU A 44 13.60 -1.51 -3.87
C GLU A 44 14.39 -2.53 -3.04
N PHE A 45 14.13 -3.83 -3.19
CA PHE A 45 14.81 -4.89 -2.46
C PHE A 45 15.74 -5.70 -3.37
N LEU A 46 17.03 -5.65 -3.10
CA LEU A 46 18.04 -6.48 -3.77
C LEU A 46 18.31 -7.74 -2.96
N VAL A 47 18.35 -8.89 -3.63
CA VAL A 47 18.76 -10.16 -3.04
C VAL A 47 20.27 -10.34 -3.24
N SER A 48 21.03 -10.44 -2.15
CA SER A 48 22.45 -10.71 -2.21
C SER A 48 22.71 -12.17 -2.63
N PRO A 49 23.92 -12.50 -3.16
CA PRO A 49 24.28 -13.89 -3.46
C PRO A 49 24.18 -14.86 -2.28
N HIS A 50 24.21 -14.34 -1.05
CA HIS A 50 24.09 -15.12 0.19
C HIS A 50 22.66 -15.16 0.75
N GLY A 51 21.68 -14.63 0.02
CA GLY A 51 20.26 -14.67 0.38
C GLY A 51 19.80 -13.58 1.35
N SER A 52 20.64 -12.59 1.68
CA SER A 52 20.22 -11.43 2.45
C SER A 52 19.50 -10.41 1.55
N LEU A 53 18.54 -9.67 2.13
CA LEU A 53 17.87 -8.57 1.44
C LEU A 53 18.55 -7.24 1.80
N LEU A 54 18.78 -6.40 0.79
CA LEU A 54 19.21 -5.02 0.94
C LEU A 54 18.13 -4.11 0.35
N LYS A 55 17.58 -3.23 1.19
CA LYS A 55 16.67 -2.19 0.71
C LYS A 55 17.48 -0.99 0.21
N THR A 56 17.19 -0.51 -0.99
CA THR A 56 17.96 0.57 -1.65
C THR A 56 17.44 1.97 -1.36
N ASP A 57 16.20 2.10 -0.88
CA ASP A 57 15.56 3.35 -0.50
C ASP A 57 14.66 3.08 0.71
N ALA A 58 14.94 3.70 1.87
CA ALA A 58 14.35 3.27 3.14
C ALA A 58 14.13 4.38 4.18
N PHE A 59 14.50 5.62 3.88
CA PHE A 59 14.51 6.69 4.88
C PHE A 59 13.68 7.89 4.42
N ASP A 60 13.22 8.69 5.40
CA ASP A 60 12.61 10.03 5.23
C ASP A 60 11.34 10.15 4.36
N HIS A 61 10.82 9.05 3.82
CA HIS A 61 9.54 9.02 3.11
C HIS A 61 8.35 9.51 3.95
N CYS A 62 8.36 9.28 5.27
CA CYS A 62 7.37 9.85 6.19
C CYS A 62 7.40 11.39 6.28
N ARG A 63 8.40 12.04 5.66
CA ARG A 63 8.57 13.49 5.51
C ARG A 63 8.44 13.95 4.05
N SER A 64 8.05 13.06 3.15
CA SER A 64 7.78 13.43 1.77
C SER A 64 6.61 14.41 1.70
N HIS A 65 6.43 15.03 0.54
CA HIS A 65 5.30 15.93 0.29
C HIS A 65 4.04 15.18 -0.17
N ASP A 66 3.99 13.85 -0.02
CA ASP A 66 2.76 13.10 -0.21
C ASP A 66 1.86 13.18 1.03
N LEU A 67 0.69 12.55 0.96
CA LEU A 67 -0.32 12.61 2.01
C LEU A 67 -0.02 11.66 3.19
N ILE A 68 1.02 10.84 3.08
CA ILE A 68 1.33 9.76 4.03
C ILE A 68 2.52 10.19 4.90
N GLY A 69 2.22 10.86 6.01
CA GLY A 69 3.19 11.11 7.06
C GLY A 69 3.42 9.89 7.97
N CYS A 70 3.96 10.13 9.17
CA CYS A 70 4.12 9.06 10.18
C CYS A 70 2.79 8.32 10.45
N GLN A 71 2.78 7.01 10.29
CA GLN A 71 1.64 6.12 10.59
C GLN A 71 2.03 5.07 11.62
N GLY A 72 1.11 4.16 11.97
CA GLY A 72 1.51 2.89 12.58
C GLY A 72 2.33 2.05 11.59
N ILE A 73 3.21 1.18 12.10
CA ILE A 73 4.06 0.29 11.27
C ILE A 73 3.21 -0.63 10.38
N GLU A 74 1.94 -0.83 10.72
CA GLU A 74 0.99 -1.60 9.94
C GLU A 74 0.77 -1.03 8.54
N TRP A 75 1.07 0.25 8.30
CA TRP A 75 1.08 0.81 6.94
C TRP A 75 2.12 0.10 6.08
N ASP A 76 3.34 -0.04 6.58
CA ASP A 76 4.43 -0.73 5.87
C ASP A 76 4.11 -2.22 5.75
N ILE A 77 3.50 -2.83 6.76
CA ILE A 77 3.09 -4.25 6.69
C ILE A 77 1.99 -4.46 5.63
N ALA A 78 1.03 -3.54 5.53
CA ALA A 78 0.02 -3.56 4.46
C ALA A 78 0.67 -3.35 3.09
N GLY A 79 1.63 -2.44 2.98
CA GLY A 79 2.45 -2.25 1.79
C GLY A 79 3.21 -3.52 1.41
N ALA A 80 3.83 -4.21 2.38
CA ALA A 80 4.56 -5.47 2.14
C ALA A 80 3.64 -6.53 1.55
N ARG A 81 2.43 -6.68 2.12
CA ARG A 81 1.41 -7.59 1.60
C ARG A 81 1.11 -7.30 0.13
N VAL A 82 0.84 -6.03 -0.20
CA VAL A 82 0.44 -5.62 -1.55
C VAL A 82 1.60 -5.75 -2.55
N GLU A 83 2.79 -5.28 -2.19
CA GLU A 83 3.93 -5.20 -3.11
C GLU A 83 4.57 -6.57 -3.37
N HIS A 84 4.57 -7.45 -2.37
CA HIS A 84 5.15 -8.79 -2.48
C HIS A 84 4.12 -9.91 -2.65
N ASP A 85 2.83 -9.58 -2.80
CA ASP A 85 1.72 -10.55 -2.94
C ASP A 85 1.73 -11.63 -1.84
N LEU A 86 1.99 -11.18 -0.59
CA LEU A 86 2.13 -12.10 0.53
C LEU A 86 0.80 -12.80 0.83
N SER A 87 0.83 -14.12 0.90
CA SER A 87 -0.29 -14.90 1.45
C SER A 87 -0.53 -14.57 2.92
N ALA A 88 -1.71 -14.91 3.44
CA ALA A 88 -2.01 -14.77 4.87
C ALA A 88 -1.00 -15.51 5.78
N ALA A 89 -0.48 -16.66 5.32
CA ALA A 89 0.55 -17.41 6.03
C ALA A 89 1.90 -16.69 6.04
N GLU A 90 2.30 -16.06 4.93
CA GLU A 90 3.55 -15.28 4.85
C GLU A 90 3.46 -13.99 5.65
N LEU A 91 2.33 -13.28 5.56
CA LEU A 91 2.06 -12.11 6.40
C LEU A 91 2.06 -12.48 7.89
N SER A 92 1.59 -13.68 8.23
CA SER A 92 1.63 -14.17 9.61
C SER A 92 3.07 -14.33 10.09
N LYS A 93 3.93 -14.97 9.27
CA LYS A 93 5.37 -15.12 9.56
C LYS A 93 6.09 -13.79 9.66
N LEU A 94 5.81 -12.84 8.75
CA LEU A 94 6.40 -11.51 8.77
C LEU A 94 6.16 -10.83 10.11
N VAL A 95 4.90 -10.79 10.56
CA VAL A 95 4.55 -10.14 11.83
C VAL A 95 5.16 -10.84 13.05
N VAL A 96 5.33 -12.16 13.03
CA VAL A 96 6.04 -12.87 14.11
C VAL A 96 7.52 -12.44 14.21
N CYS A 97 8.13 -12.03 13.10
CA CYS A 97 9.51 -11.54 13.07
C CYS A 97 9.65 -10.08 13.54
N ILE A 98 8.54 -9.35 13.71
CA ILE A 98 8.56 -7.95 14.15
C ILE A 98 8.48 -7.92 15.68
N GLU A 99 9.48 -7.31 16.33
CA GLU A 99 9.64 -7.27 17.79
C GLU A 99 8.66 -6.30 18.51
N THR A 100 7.56 -5.91 17.86
CA THR A 100 6.51 -5.06 18.43
C THR A 100 5.14 -5.67 18.21
N SER A 101 4.19 -5.34 19.08
CA SER A 101 2.79 -5.70 18.88
C SER A 101 2.27 -5.07 17.59
N ILE A 102 1.62 -5.88 16.76
CA ILE A 102 1.02 -5.49 15.48
C ILE A 102 -0.49 -5.65 15.57
N ASP A 103 -1.23 -4.59 15.23
CA ASP A 103 -2.68 -4.66 15.08
C ASP A 103 -3.06 -5.17 13.69
N ARG A 104 -3.51 -6.43 13.61
CA ARG A 104 -3.91 -7.06 12.34
C ARG A 104 -5.08 -6.36 11.68
N ASP A 105 -6.04 -5.89 12.47
CA ASP A 105 -7.21 -5.20 11.94
C ASP A 105 -6.80 -3.87 11.29
N LEU A 106 -5.72 -3.25 11.76
CA LEU A 106 -5.15 -2.08 11.10
C LEU A 106 -4.44 -2.41 9.79
N VAL A 107 -3.71 -3.52 9.74
CA VAL A 107 -3.07 -3.96 8.49
C VAL A 107 -4.15 -4.16 7.41
N ASP A 108 -5.27 -4.76 7.78
CA ASP A 108 -6.43 -4.93 6.90
C ASP A 108 -7.09 -3.59 6.55
N TYR A 109 -7.22 -2.67 7.51
CA TYR A 109 -7.70 -1.32 7.26
C TYR A 109 -6.80 -0.52 6.30
N PHE A 110 -5.48 -0.69 6.38
CA PHE A 110 -4.52 0.05 5.57
C PHE A 110 -4.29 -0.54 4.18
N GLU A 111 -4.58 -1.81 3.93
CA GLU A 111 -4.43 -2.39 2.58
C GLU A 111 -5.22 -1.65 1.49
N PRO A 112 -6.54 -1.39 1.62
CA PRO A 112 -7.26 -0.63 0.60
C PRO A 112 -6.80 0.84 0.54
N CYS A 113 -6.33 1.39 1.67
CA CYS A 113 -5.73 2.73 1.69
C CYS A 113 -4.44 2.78 0.86
N TYR A 114 -3.57 1.78 1.02
CA TYR A 114 -2.31 1.64 0.31
C TYR A 114 -2.54 1.42 -1.19
N LEU A 115 -3.43 0.49 -1.56
CA LEU A 115 -3.82 0.22 -2.94
C LEU A 115 -4.34 1.49 -3.63
N ALA A 116 -5.26 2.21 -2.99
CA ALA A 116 -5.83 3.43 -3.55
C ALA A 116 -4.82 4.58 -3.61
N PHE A 117 -3.91 4.70 -2.62
CA PHE A 117 -2.83 5.67 -2.65
C PHE A 117 -1.92 5.46 -3.86
N GLN A 118 -1.40 4.24 -4.02
CA GLN A 118 -0.53 3.88 -5.13
C GLN A 118 -1.24 4.04 -6.49
N LEU A 119 -2.51 3.65 -6.58
CA LEU A 119 -3.32 3.86 -7.78
C LEU A 119 -3.36 5.33 -8.21
N GLY A 120 -3.60 6.25 -7.26
CA GLY A 120 -3.58 7.69 -7.53
C GLY A 120 -2.19 8.20 -7.92
N LEU A 121 -1.15 7.80 -7.16
CA LEU A 121 0.24 8.17 -7.41
C LEU A 121 0.67 7.80 -8.84
N TRP A 122 0.47 6.54 -9.24
CA TRP A 122 0.87 6.07 -10.57
C TRP A 122 -0.01 6.61 -11.69
N THR A 123 -1.27 6.94 -11.39
CA THR A 123 -2.15 7.62 -12.36
C THR A 123 -1.62 9.01 -12.70
N ILE A 124 -1.18 9.78 -11.71
CA ILE A 124 -0.57 11.10 -11.90
C ILE A 124 0.79 10.97 -12.59
N ALA A 125 1.65 10.07 -12.12
CA ALA A 125 2.98 9.85 -12.70
C ALA A 125 2.91 9.54 -14.20
N ARG A 126 1.94 8.71 -14.61
CA ARG A 126 1.70 8.35 -16.01
C ARG A 126 1.41 9.55 -16.92
N GLN A 127 0.78 10.61 -16.41
CA GLN A 127 0.39 11.78 -17.21
C GLN A 127 1.60 12.63 -17.63
N SER A 128 2.68 12.58 -16.86
CA SER A 128 3.90 13.36 -17.09
C SER A 128 5.06 12.53 -17.62
N ALA A 129 4.83 11.24 -17.89
CA ALA A 129 5.87 10.29 -18.27
C ALA A 129 6.16 10.27 -19.79
N ASP A 130 7.42 10.01 -20.12
CA ASP A 130 7.82 9.61 -21.47
C ASP A 130 7.22 8.24 -21.85
N ASP A 131 7.47 7.77 -23.07
CA ASP A 131 6.82 6.54 -23.55
C ASP A 131 7.23 5.29 -22.75
N GLU A 132 8.46 5.19 -22.26
CA GLU A 132 8.93 4.04 -21.49
C GLU A 132 8.32 4.04 -20.08
N ASP A 133 8.40 5.16 -19.38
CA ASP A 133 7.87 5.31 -18.03
C ASP A 133 6.34 5.29 -18.01
N ARG A 134 5.68 5.70 -19.10
CA ARG A 134 4.23 5.58 -19.25
C ARG A 134 3.79 4.12 -19.32
N MET A 135 4.55 3.25 -19.99
CA MET A 135 4.26 1.81 -19.99
C MET A 135 4.40 1.20 -18.60
N ARG A 136 5.47 1.55 -17.87
CA ARG A 136 5.69 1.09 -16.49
C ARG A 136 4.58 1.57 -15.55
N SER A 137 4.24 2.86 -15.62
CA SER A 137 3.15 3.44 -14.83
C SER A 137 1.80 2.84 -15.17
N THR A 138 1.53 2.51 -16.44
CA THR A 138 0.30 1.82 -16.84
C THR A 138 0.18 0.43 -16.21
N ARG A 139 1.28 -0.34 -16.16
CA ARG A 139 1.30 -1.64 -15.47
C ARG A 139 1.07 -1.49 -13.96
N ALA A 140 1.67 -0.48 -13.35
CA ALA A 140 1.46 -0.18 -11.93
C ALA A 140 -0.02 0.17 -11.65
N VAL A 141 -0.62 1.07 -12.43
CA VAL A 141 -2.05 1.42 -12.34
C VAL A 141 -2.94 0.18 -12.42
N GLU A 142 -2.77 -0.67 -13.44
CA GLU A 142 -3.59 -1.87 -13.59
C GLU A 142 -3.39 -2.88 -12.45
N ARG A 143 -2.17 -3.00 -11.89
CA ARG A 143 -1.90 -3.83 -10.71
C ARG A 143 -2.71 -3.37 -9.50
N TYR A 144 -2.61 -2.10 -9.13
CA TYR A 144 -3.29 -1.57 -7.94
C TYR A 144 -4.80 -1.55 -8.11
N LYS A 145 -5.28 -1.26 -9.32
CA LYS A 145 -6.68 -1.35 -9.70
C LYS A 145 -7.22 -2.77 -9.51
N THR A 146 -6.51 -3.77 -10.03
CA THR A 146 -6.89 -5.19 -9.89
C THR A 146 -6.92 -5.61 -8.42
N GLY A 147 -5.93 -5.19 -7.63
CA GLY A 147 -5.89 -5.45 -6.19
C GLY A 147 -7.11 -4.87 -5.46
N LEU A 148 -7.45 -3.61 -5.74
CA LEU A 148 -8.58 -2.93 -5.10
C LEU A 148 -9.93 -3.55 -5.50
N VAL A 149 -10.10 -3.91 -6.77
CA VAL A 149 -11.29 -4.62 -7.28
C VAL A 149 -11.46 -5.97 -6.58
N ARG A 150 -10.38 -6.76 -6.48
CA ARG A 150 -10.37 -8.06 -5.79
C ARG A 150 -10.74 -7.92 -4.32
N LEU A 151 -10.19 -6.91 -3.63
CA LEU A 151 -10.49 -6.65 -2.22
C LEU A 151 -11.97 -6.33 -1.99
N LEU A 152 -12.59 -5.59 -2.91
CA LEU A 152 -14.00 -5.22 -2.85
C LEU A 152 -14.95 -6.33 -3.34
N GLY A 153 -14.43 -7.46 -3.83
CA GLY A 153 -15.22 -8.61 -4.27
C GLY A 153 -15.94 -8.43 -5.62
N PHE A 154 -15.38 -7.59 -6.51
CA PHE A 154 -15.88 -7.38 -7.88
C PHE A 154 -15.11 -8.18 -8.94
#